data_AF-A0A843V2K8-F1
#
_entry.id   AF-A0A843V2K8-F1
#
_cell.length_a   1.000
_cell.length_b   1.000
_cell.length_c   1.000
_cell.angle_alpha   90.00
_cell.angle_beta   90.00
_cell.angle_gamma   90.00
#
_symmetry.space_group_name_H-M   'P 1'
#
loop_
_entity.id
_entity.type
_entity.pdbx_description
1 polymer ?
#
loop_
_entity_poly.entity_id
_entity_poly.type
_entity_poly.pdbx_seq_one_letter_code
_entity_poly.pdbx_strand_id
1 'polypeptide(L)'
;PLYEVLRVVDGDRRPTIGLAYAKIEAAKKIREVSPHYAHLALDVVEDRWDRQMSKNLHMAAYYLHPTYHYAMELSYDDDLTATFTRVVERLSRSAMDAADAIDQASSNLSTDVNYKFDIFANRLHCGR
;
A
#
# COMPACT_ATOMS: atom_id res chain seq x y z
N PRO A 1 5.06 -7.97 16.68
CA PRO A 1 4.23 -7.19 15.72
C PRO A 1 4.59 -5.69 15.69
N LEU A 2 4.44 -4.98 16.82
CA LEU A 2 4.64 -3.52 16.89
C LEU A 2 6.11 -3.09 16.68
N TYR A 3 7.06 -3.86 17.20
CA TYR A 3 8.50 -3.62 17.01
C TYR A 3 8.91 -3.72 15.52
N GLU A 4 8.24 -4.57 14.73
CA GLU A 4 8.50 -4.68 13.29
C GLU A 4 7.97 -3.47 12.53
N VAL A 5 6.83 -2.93 12.96
CA VAL A 5 6.25 -1.71 12.39
C VAL A 5 7.21 -0.55 12.60
N LEU A 6 7.68 -0.34 13.84
CA LEU A 6 8.64 0.72 14.17
C LEU A 6 9.96 0.56 13.39
N ARG A 7 10.49 -0.67 13.28
CA ARG A 7 11.73 -0.92 12.52
C ARG A 7 11.57 -0.69 11.02
N VAL A 8 10.38 -0.92 10.46
CA VAL A 8 10.07 -0.64 9.05
C VAL A 8 9.90 0.86 8.82
N VAL A 9 9.25 1.55 9.75
CA VAL A 9 9.05 3.00 9.71
C VAL A 9 10.39 3.76 9.84
N ASP A 10 11.31 3.30 10.69
CA ASP A 10 12.63 3.93 10.90
C ASP A 10 13.75 3.42 9.96
N GLY A 11 13.48 2.41 9.12
CA GLY A 11 14.53 1.71 8.36
C GLY A 11 14.67 2.13 6.89
N ASP A 12 15.74 2.87 6.56
CA ASP A 12 16.11 3.35 5.19
C ASP A 12 16.41 2.27 4.12
N ARG A 13 16.30 0.96 4.43
CA ARG A 13 16.89 -0.11 3.59
C ARG A 13 15.99 -0.72 2.51
N ARG A 14 14.69 -0.46 2.50
CA ARG A 14 13.74 -0.95 1.48
C ARG A 14 12.73 0.17 1.18
N PRO A 15 12.03 0.19 0.03
CA PRO A 15 10.90 1.10 -0.16
C PRO A 15 9.80 0.74 0.85
N THR A 16 9.89 1.36 2.03
CA THR A 16 9.10 1.05 3.22
C THR A 16 7.77 1.77 3.24
N ILE A 17 7.55 2.73 2.33
CA ILE A 17 6.37 3.61 2.30
C ILE A 17 5.07 2.80 2.15
N GLY A 18 4.93 1.92 1.15
CA GLY A 18 3.73 1.10 0.99
C GLY A 18 3.58 0.00 2.05
N LEU A 19 4.70 -0.59 2.49
CA LEU A 19 4.73 -1.64 3.52
C LEU A 19 4.34 -1.10 4.91
N ALA A 20 4.73 0.14 5.22
CA ALA A 20 4.41 0.79 6.49
C ALA A 20 2.90 0.97 6.65
N TYR A 21 2.20 1.40 5.59
CA TYR A 21 0.73 1.47 5.60
C TYR A 21 0.11 0.10 5.90
N ALA A 22 0.53 -0.94 5.17
CA ALA A 22 0.04 -2.30 5.38
C ALA A 22 0.23 -2.80 6.84
N LYS A 23 1.39 -2.51 7.42
CA LYS A 23 1.74 -2.91 8.80
C LYS A 23 0.94 -2.13 9.84
N ILE A 24 0.68 -0.84 9.62
CA ILE A 24 -0.17 -0.02 10.48
C ILE A 24 -1.62 -0.51 10.42
N GLU A 25 -2.18 -0.74 9.23
CA GLU A 25 -3.54 -1.27 9.07
C GLU A 25 -3.71 -2.66 9.72
N ALA A 26 -2.72 -3.54 9.58
CA ALA A 26 -2.70 -4.82 10.29
C ALA A 26 -2.67 -4.64 11.82
N ALA A 27 -1.93 -3.65 12.32
CA ALA A 27 -1.85 -3.38 13.75
C ALA A 27 -3.13 -2.74 14.31
N LYS A 28 -3.83 -1.90 13.53
CA LYS A 28 -5.17 -1.39 13.86
C LYS A 28 -6.19 -2.52 14.01
N LYS A 29 -6.20 -3.50 13.09
CA LYS A 29 -7.05 -4.70 13.20
C LYS A 29 -6.76 -5.49 14.48
N ILE A 30 -5.49 -5.56 14.91
CA ILE A 30 -5.12 -6.21 16.18
C ILE A 30 -5.62 -5.40 17.39
N ARG A 31 -5.62 -4.05 17.33
CA ARG A 31 -6.18 -3.18 18.39
C ARG A 31 -7.67 -3.46 18.63
N GLU A 32 -8.44 -3.71 17.58
CA GLU A 32 -9.86 -4.08 17.69
C GLU A 32 -10.08 -5.40 18.45
N VAL A 33 -9.13 -6.33 18.34
CA VAL A 33 -9.21 -7.66 18.97
C VAL A 33 -8.57 -7.69 20.36
N SER A 34 -7.50 -6.92 20.60
CA SER A 34 -6.78 -6.88 21.87
C SER A 34 -6.24 -5.46 22.16
N PRO A 35 -7.06 -4.58 22.76
CA PRO A 35 -6.72 -3.18 22.94
C PRO A 35 -5.53 -2.97 23.90
N HIS A 36 -5.43 -3.81 24.93
CA HIS A 36 -4.55 -3.60 26.08
C HIS A 36 -3.05 -3.59 25.72
N TYR A 37 -2.65 -4.28 24.64
CA TYR A 37 -1.25 -4.38 24.21
C TYR A 37 -0.85 -3.39 23.11
N ALA A 38 -1.83 -2.74 22.46
CA ALA A 38 -1.60 -2.05 21.19
C ALA A 38 -1.74 -0.52 21.29
N HIS A 39 -2.50 0.00 22.25
CA HIS A 39 -2.88 1.42 22.33
C HIS A 39 -1.69 2.39 22.34
N LEU A 40 -0.83 2.32 23.37
CA LEU A 40 0.19 3.35 23.60
C LEU A 40 1.14 3.56 22.42
N ALA A 41 1.55 2.49 21.75
CA ALA A 41 2.49 2.61 20.64
C ALA A 41 1.83 2.71 19.26
N LEU A 42 0.56 2.29 19.08
CA LEU A 42 -0.18 2.65 17.87
C LEU A 42 -0.58 4.11 17.86
N ASP A 43 -1.01 4.65 18.99
CA ASP A 43 -1.42 6.06 19.07
C ASP A 43 -0.22 6.98 18.77
N VAL A 44 0.98 6.65 19.26
CA VAL A 44 2.23 7.38 18.93
C VAL A 44 2.60 7.22 17.44
N VAL A 45 2.38 6.05 16.84
CA VAL A 45 2.67 5.82 15.43
C VAL A 45 1.66 6.57 14.55
N GLU A 46 0.36 6.50 14.84
CA GLU A 46 -0.70 7.23 14.14
C GLU A 46 -0.48 8.75 14.24
N ASP A 47 -0.12 9.25 15.42
CA ASP A 47 0.17 10.65 15.67
C ASP A 47 1.38 11.17 14.88
N ARG A 48 2.47 10.40 14.84
CA ARG A 48 3.64 10.72 14.00
C ARG A 48 3.32 10.58 12.52
N TRP A 49 2.52 9.59 12.15
CA TRP A 49 2.09 9.35 10.79
C TRP A 49 1.35 10.56 10.26
N ASP A 50 0.32 11.02 10.96
CA ASP A 50 -0.48 12.16 10.52
C ASP A 50 0.31 13.47 10.48
N ARG A 51 1.33 13.64 11.34
CA ARG A 51 2.13 14.88 11.40
C ARG A 51 3.35 14.92 10.49
N GLN A 52 4.01 13.80 10.24
CA GLN A 52 5.36 13.78 9.63
C GLN A 52 5.45 12.90 8.39
N MET A 53 4.58 11.91 8.23
CA MET A 53 4.63 10.95 7.14
C MET A 53 3.37 11.07 6.29
N SER A 54 3.45 11.69 5.11
CA SER A 54 2.27 11.95 4.27
C SER A 54 1.44 10.68 4.07
N LYS A 55 0.33 10.55 4.81
CA LYS A 55 -0.57 9.39 4.79
C LYS A 55 -1.01 9.07 3.36
N ASN A 56 -1.30 10.10 2.59
CA ASN A 56 -1.72 9.98 1.21
C ASN A 56 -0.62 9.36 0.34
N LEU A 57 0.65 9.75 0.53
CA LEU A 57 1.77 9.16 -0.21
C LEU A 57 1.97 7.68 0.15
N HIS A 58 1.75 7.32 1.42
CA HIS A 58 1.85 5.93 1.87
C HIS A 58 0.70 5.05 1.36
N MET A 59 -0.52 5.60 1.35
CA MET A 59 -1.70 4.99 0.72
C MET A 59 -1.48 4.77 -0.78
N ALA A 60 -0.99 5.79 -1.49
CA ALA A 60 -0.67 5.70 -2.91
C ALA A 60 0.43 4.66 -3.19
N ALA A 61 1.48 4.61 -2.37
CA ALA A 61 2.54 3.61 -2.50
C ALA A 61 2.06 2.19 -2.18
N TYR A 62 1.14 2.05 -1.22
CA TYR A 62 0.49 0.78 -0.90
C TYR A 62 -0.41 0.31 -2.06
N TYR A 63 -1.16 1.23 -2.65
CA TYR A 63 -1.94 0.99 -3.86
C TYR A 63 -1.06 0.50 -5.01
N LEU A 64 0.14 1.06 -5.19
CA LEU A 64 1.08 0.63 -6.24
C LEU A 64 1.84 -0.68 -5.92
N HIS A 65 1.68 -1.26 -4.74
CA HIS A 65 2.51 -2.39 -4.31
C HIS A 65 1.96 -3.73 -4.83
N PRO A 66 2.66 -4.48 -5.71
CA PRO A 66 2.10 -5.65 -6.41
C PRO A 66 1.67 -6.83 -5.52
N THR A 67 2.22 -6.94 -4.31
CA THR A 67 1.76 -7.99 -3.38
C THR A 67 0.45 -7.64 -2.70
N TYR A 68 0.15 -6.35 -2.59
CA TYR A 68 -1.04 -5.85 -1.91
C TYR A 68 -2.13 -5.57 -2.95
N HIS A 69 -1.85 -4.80 -3.99
CA HIS A 69 -2.83 -4.41 -5.01
C HIS A 69 -3.59 -5.62 -5.60
N TYR A 70 -2.92 -6.75 -5.79
CA TYR A 70 -3.51 -7.97 -6.34
C TYR A 70 -4.02 -8.96 -5.31
N ALA A 71 -3.91 -8.65 -4.01
CA ALA A 71 -4.69 -9.36 -3.02
C ALA A 71 -6.17 -8.99 -3.24
N MET A 72 -7.06 -9.98 -3.28
CA MET A 72 -8.51 -9.80 -3.52
C MET A 72 -9.19 -8.76 -2.62
N GLU A 73 -8.55 -8.32 -1.54
CA GLU A 73 -9.04 -7.31 -0.61
C GLU A 73 -8.90 -5.86 -1.13
N LEU A 74 -8.05 -5.58 -2.12
CA LEU A 74 -7.73 -4.20 -2.53
C LEU A 74 -8.46 -3.69 -3.77
N SER A 75 -9.06 -4.57 -4.57
CA SER A 75 -9.74 -4.19 -5.82
C SER A 75 -11.03 -3.37 -5.62
N TYR A 76 -11.37 -2.99 -4.38
CA TYR A 76 -12.62 -2.29 -4.01
C TYR A 76 -12.43 -1.13 -3.02
N ASP A 77 -11.19 -0.69 -2.78
CA ASP A 77 -10.93 0.45 -1.89
C ASP A 77 -10.96 1.77 -2.68
N ASP A 78 -12.15 2.38 -2.74
CA ASP A 78 -12.40 3.67 -3.39
C ASP A 78 -11.55 4.80 -2.78
N ASP A 79 -11.27 4.73 -1.47
CA ASP A 79 -10.46 5.72 -0.77
C ASP A 79 -8.98 5.64 -1.18
N LEU A 80 -8.43 4.43 -1.33
CA LEU A 80 -7.07 4.23 -1.85
C LEU A 80 -6.94 4.69 -3.29
N THR A 81 -7.94 4.40 -4.12
CA THR A 81 -7.96 4.82 -5.53
C THR A 81 -8.02 6.35 -5.65
N ALA A 82 -8.94 6.99 -4.92
CA ALA A 82 -9.06 8.44 -4.90
C ALA A 82 -7.80 9.11 -4.33
N THR A 83 -7.16 8.50 -3.33
CA THR A 83 -5.93 9.01 -2.73
C THR A 83 -4.75 8.90 -3.69
N PHE A 84 -4.62 7.80 -4.41
CA PHE A 84 -3.61 7.65 -5.47
C PHE A 84 -3.76 8.74 -6.53
N THR A 85 -4.96 8.94 -7.08
CA THR A 85 -5.24 9.99 -8.07
C THR A 85 -4.83 11.38 -7.56
N ARG A 86 -5.25 11.75 -6.35
CA ARG A 86 -4.90 13.06 -5.75
C ARG A 86 -3.39 13.25 -5.54
N VAL A 87 -2.67 12.18 -5.21
CA VAL A 87 -1.20 12.24 -5.05
C VAL A 87 -0.56 12.49 -6.41
N VAL A 88 -0.98 11.77 -7.45
CA VAL A 88 -0.45 11.96 -8.80
C VAL A 88 -0.75 13.36 -9.32
N GLU A 89 -1.98 13.85 -9.17
CA GLU A 89 -2.37 15.22 -9.54
C GLU A 89 -1.49 16.28 -8.88
N ARG A 90 -1.12 16.09 -7.60
CA ARG A 90 -0.29 17.04 -6.85
C ARG A 90 1.20 16.97 -7.22
N LEU A 91 1.67 15.81 -7.66
CA LEU A 91 3.08 15.60 -8.07
C LEU A 91 3.32 15.97 -9.54
N SER A 92 2.28 15.94 -10.37
CA SER A 92 2.35 16.23 -11.79
C SER A 92 2.44 17.73 -12.08
N ARG A 93 3.07 18.05 -13.21
CA ARG A 93 3.25 19.43 -13.69
C ARG A 93 1.99 19.99 -14.34
N SER A 94 1.13 19.12 -14.86
CA SER A 94 -0.14 19.47 -15.48
C SER A 94 -1.17 18.36 -15.29
N ALA A 95 -2.45 18.69 -15.53
CA ALA A 95 -3.53 17.70 -15.50
C ALA A 95 -3.39 16.62 -16.58
N MET A 96 -2.81 16.94 -17.74
CA MET A 96 -2.55 15.96 -18.80
C MET A 96 -1.45 14.98 -18.36
N ASP A 97 -0.35 15.47 -17.78
CA ASP A 97 0.70 14.59 -17.26
C ASP A 97 0.19 13.66 -16.14
N ALA A 98 -0.75 14.16 -15.32
CA ALA A 98 -1.39 13.36 -14.28
C ALA A 98 -2.27 12.25 -14.87
N ALA A 99 -3.11 12.58 -15.86
CA ALA A 99 -3.96 11.61 -16.54
C ALA A 99 -3.13 10.52 -17.22
N ASP A 100 -2.09 10.90 -17.96
CA ASP A 100 -1.18 9.95 -18.62
C ASP A 100 -0.50 9.01 -17.62
N ALA A 101 -0.06 9.55 -16.47
CA ALA A 101 0.57 8.74 -15.43
C ALA A 101 -0.41 7.76 -14.77
N ILE A 102 -1.67 8.17 -14.55
CA ILE A 102 -2.72 7.32 -13.99
C ILE A 102 -3.09 6.20 -14.97
N ASP A 103 -3.25 6.52 -16.25
CA ASP A 103 -3.57 5.54 -17.30
C ASP A 103 -2.44 4.52 -17.46
N GLN A 104 -1.18 4.98 -17.49
CA GLN A 104 -0.02 4.09 -17.54
C GLN A 104 0.07 3.20 -16.31
N ALA A 105 -0.13 3.75 -15.10
CA ALA A 105 -0.14 2.95 -13.88
C ALA A 105 -1.22 1.86 -13.92
N SER A 106 -2.43 2.21 -14.36
CA SER A 106 -3.56 1.28 -14.48
C SER A 106 -3.28 0.17 -15.51
N SER A 107 -2.69 0.52 -16.66
CA SER A 107 -2.29 -0.43 -17.70
C SER A 107 -1.20 -1.40 -17.23
N ASN A 108 -0.17 -0.88 -16.55
CA ASN A 108 0.92 -1.69 -15.99
C ASN A 108 0.39 -2.62 -14.89
N LEU A 109 -0.50 -2.11 -14.03
CA LEU A 109 -1.15 -2.90 -13.00
C LEU A 109 -1.98 -4.04 -13.64
N SER A 110 -2.69 -3.80 -14.73
CA SER A 110 -3.42 -4.85 -15.45
C SER A 110 -2.49 -5.91 -16.09
N THR A 111 -1.36 -5.47 -16.63
CA THR A 111 -0.42 -6.35 -17.35
C THR A 111 0.34 -7.27 -16.39
N ASP A 112 0.73 -6.77 -15.21
CA ASP A 112 1.44 -7.55 -14.19
C ASP A 112 0.49 -8.56 -13.46
N VAL A 113 -0.83 -8.29 -13.41
CA VAL A 113 -1.85 -9.31 -13.04
C VAL A 113 -1.77 -10.50 -14.00
N ASN A 114 -1.79 -10.22 -15.30
CA ASN A 114 -1.83 -11.26 -16.33
C ASN A 114 -0.54 -12.10 -16.29
N TYR A 115 0.62 -11.46 -16.14
CA TYR A 115 1.90 -12.16 -16.01
C TYR A 115 1.97 -13.05 -14.76
N LYS A 116 1.44 -12.58 -13.62
CA LYS A 116 1.45 -13.35 -12.37
C LYS A 116 0.46 -14.51 -12.43
N PHE A 117 -0.74 -14.30 -13.00
CA PHE A 117 -1.69 -15.39 -13.29
C PHE A 117 -1.09 -16.43 -14.21
N ASP A 118 -0.39 -16.04 -15.27
CA ASP A 118 0.28 -16.96 -16.19
C ASP A 118 1.39 -17.77 -15.50
N ILE A 119 2.18 -17.14 -14.62
CA ILE A 119 3.20 -17.85 -13.84
C ILE A 119 2.54 -18.84 -12.86
N PHE A 120 1.47 -18.44 -12.16
CA PHE A 120 0.76 -19.34 -11.24
C PHE A 120 0.04 -20.49 -11.97
N ALA A 121 -0.60 -20.22 -13.11
CA ALA A 121 -1.26 -21.21 -13.95
C ALA A 121 -0.25 -22.22 -14.52
N ASN A 122 0.90 -21.75 -15.04
CA ASN A 122 1.95 -22.62 -15.54
C ASN A 122 2.58 -23.48 -14.43
N ARG A 123 2.69 -22.97 -13.20
CA ARG A 123 3.20 -23.74 -12.05
C ARG A 123 2.23 -24.82 -11.56
N LEU A 124 0.93 -24.62 -11.74
CA LEU A 124 -0.11 -25.62 -11.45
C LEU A 124 -0.21 -26.71 -12.54
N HIS A 125 0.17 -26.39 -13.77
CA HIS A 125 0.18 -27.35 -14.89
C HIS A 125 1.44 -28.22 -14.97
N CYS A 126 2.59 -27.80 -14.42
CA CYS A 126 3.82 -28.60 -14.39
C CYS A 126 3.97 -29.53 -13.16
N GLY A 127 2.89 -29.75 -12.39
CA GLY A 127 2.88 -30.55 -11.17
C GLY A 127 1.95 -31.77 -11.21
N ARG A 128 1.83 -32.46 -12.34
CA ARG A 128 1.25 -33.82 -12.43
C ARG A 128 2.24 -34.79 -13.03
#